data_AF-A0A9E3RT16-F1
#
_entry.id   AF-A0A9E3RT16-F1
#
_cell.length_a   1.000
_cell.length_b   1.000
_cell.length_c   1.000
_cell.angle_alpha   90.00
_cell.angle_beta   90.00
_cell.angle_gamma   90.00
#
_symmetry.space_group_name_H-M   'P 1'
#
loop_
_entity.id
_entity.type
_entity.pdbx_description
1 polymer ?
#
loop_
_entity_poly.entity_id
_entity_poly.type
_entity_poly.pdbx_seq_one_letter_code
_entity_poly.pdbx_strand_id
1 'polypeptide(L)'
;MKFIIYFPLLALVLVAYNVAMLAGVDFEANPTMFHIPHMTRETPTAFGAGDFLVGLGIVLLFAEILKATRLSKTAVIDHMLSTVVFIVFLVELIVVAGAGTATFILLTLLSLIDLIAGFTVSIATARRDLAIGGDGAN
;
A
#
# COMPACT_ATOMS: atom_id res chain seq x y z
N MET A 1 -2.55 -13.53 19.95
CA MET A 1 -2.05 -13.42 18.55
C MET A 1 -2.14 -11.96 18.10
N LYS A 2 -1.27 -11.07 18.62
CA LYS A 2 -1.32 -9.61 18.38
C LYS A 2 -0.40 -9.12 17.26
N PHE A 3 0.45 -9.97 16.69
CA PHE A 3 1.44 -9.58 15.68
C PHE A 3 0.84 -9.22 14.30
N ILE A 4 -0.30 -9.82 13.93
CA ILE A 4 -1.02 -9.49 12.68
C ILE A 4 -1.53 -8.04 12.66
N ILE A 5 -1.68 -7.39 13.83
CA ILE A 5 -2.16 -6.01 13.90
C ILE A 5 -1.09 -5.02 13.43
N TYR A 6 0.21 -5.33 13.60
CA TYR A 6 1.31 -4.40 13.33
C TYR A 6 1.94 -4.55 11.94
N PHE A 7 1.57 -5.59 11.20
CA PHE A 7 2.19 -5.86 9.90
C PHE A 7 1.68 -4.86 8.85
N PRO A 8 2.56 -4.14 8.12
CA PRO A 8 2.14 -3.24 7.04
C PRO A 8 1.50 -4.05 5.93
N LEU A 9 0.24 -3.77 5.61
CA LEU A 9 -0.48 -4.57 4.62
C LEU A 9 0.13 -4.48 3.22
N LEU A 10 0.78 -3.37 2.88
CA LEU A 10 1.48 -3.24 1.59
C LEU A 10 2.73 -4.11 1.48
N ALA A 11 3.30 -4.62 2.58
CA ALA A 11 4.35 -5.63 2.51
C ALA A 11 3.85 -6.94 1.87
N LEU A 12 2.56 -7.26 2.02
CA LEU A 12 1.97 -8.42 1.36
C LEU A 12 1.99 -8.25 -0.17
N VAL A 13 1.72 -7.04 -0.65
CA VAL A 13 1.71 -6.74 -2.09
C VAL A 13 3.11 -6.73 -2.66
N LEU A 14 4.08 -6.19 -1.91
CA LEU A 14 5.50 -6.25 -2.26
C LEU A 14 5.98 -7.70 -2.45
N VAL A 15 5.67 -8.58 -1.50
CA VAL A 15 6.01 -9.99 -1.57
C VAL A 15 5.27 -10.67 -2.73
N ALA A 16 3.98 -10.37 -2.92
CA ALA A 16 3.20 -10.94 -4.03
C ALA A 16 3.77 -10.58 -5.41
N TYR A 17 4.18 -9.32 -5.61
CA TYR A 17 4.82 -8.89 -6.85
C TYR A 17 6.12 -9.66 -7.09
N ASN A 18 7.01 -9.71 -6.09
CA ASN A 18 8.31 -10.38 -6.21
C ASN A 18 8.16 -11.88 -6.48
N VAL A 19 7.25 -12.55 -5.78
CA VAL A 19 6.97 -13.98 -6.00
C VAL A 19 6.43 -14.21 -7.41
N ALA A 20 5.50 -13.40 -7.88
CA ALA A 20 4.96 -13.53 -9.23
C ALA A 20 6.01 -13.27 -10.32
N MET A 21 6.85 -12.23 -10.13
CA MET A 21 7.97 -11.92 -11.02
C MET A 21 8.98 -13.07 -11.08
N LEU A 22 9.36 -13.64 -9.92
CA LEU A 22 10.27 -14.79 -9.85
C LEU A 22 9.64 -16.07 -10.43
N ALA A 23 8.31 -16.18 -10.41
CA ALA A 23 7.57 -17.25 -11.07
C ALA A 23 7.44 -17.07 -12.60
N GLY A 24 7.97 -15.97 -13.15
CA GLY A 24 7.99 -15.70 -14.59
C GLY A 24 6.82 -14.85 -15.10
N VAL A 25 6.06 -14.19 -14.22
CA VAL A 25 5.04 -13.22 -14.65
C VAL A 25 5.73 -11.96 -15.18
N ASP A 26 5.50 -11.67 -16.47
CA ASP A 26 5.98 -10.45 -17.10
C ASP A 26 5.01 -9.29 -16.85
N PHE A 27 5.31 -8.49 -15.81
CA PHE A 27 4.49 -7.32 -15.48
C PHE A 27 4.65 -6.16 -16.46
N GLU A 28 5.67 -6.16 -17.32
CA GLU A 28 5.80 -5.16 -18.39
C GLU A 28 4.79 -5.46 -19.51
N ALA A 29 4.67 -6.72 -19.89
CA ALA A 29 3.63 -7.19 -20.82
C ALA A 29 2.21 -7.18 -20.20
N ASN A 30 2.12 -7.12 -18.87
CA ASN A 30 0.87 -7.12 -18.10
C ASN A 30 -0.16 -8.15 -18.61
N PRO A 31 0.11 -9.47 -18.44
CA PRO A 31 -0.69 -10.54 -19.04
C PRO A 31 -2.15 -10.41 -18.63
N THR A 32 -3.02 -10.44 -19.63
CA THR A 32 -4.47 -10.29 -19.43
C THR A 32 -5.03 -11.46 -18.63
N MET A 33 -5.72 -11.16 -17.54
CA MET A 33 -6.44 -12.15 -16.74
C MET A 33 -7.88 -12.29 -17.20
N PHE A 34 -8.56 -11.18 -17.46
CA PHE A 34 -9.92 -11.16 -17.98
C PHE A 34 -10.18 -9.89 -18.79
N HIS A 35 -11.27 -9.93 -19.55
CA HIS A 35 -11.71 -8.81 -20.37
C HIS A 35 -12.96 -8.19 -19.77
N ILE A 36 -12.98 -6.86 -19.69
CA ILE A 36 -14.14 -6.09 -19.27
C ILE A 36 -14.87 -5.63 -20.54
N PRO A 37 -16.09 -6.12 -20.81
CA PRO A 37 -16.86 -5.69 -21.96
C PRO A 37 -17.24 -4.21 -21.80
N HIS A 38 -17.20 -3.47 -22.90
CA HIS A 38 -17.58 -2.07 -22.94
C HIS A 38 -18.65 -1.89 -24.01
N MET A 39 -19.76 -1.21 -23.68
CA MET A 39 -20.94 -1.17 -24.56
C MET A 39 -20.72 -0.38 -25.86
N THR A 40 -19.73 0.51 -25.90
CA THR A 40 -19.47 1.41 -27.05
C THR A 40 -18.12 1.17 -27.72
N ARG A 41 -17.29 0.25 -27.23
CA ARG A 41 -15.98 -0.09 -27.80
C ARG A 41 -16.02 -1.50 -28.36
N GLU A 42 -15.53 -1.66 -29.58
CA GLU A 42 -15.46 -2.96 -30.26
C GLU A 42 -14.47 -3.91 -29.59
N THR A 43 -13.37 -3.38 -29.03
CA THR A 43 -12.38 -4.16 -28.29
C THR A 43 -12.61 -4.03 -26.77
N PRO A 44 -12.89 -5.14 -26.07
CA PRO A 44 -12.97 -5.18 -24.61
C PRO A 44 -11.68 -4.67 -23.96
N THR A 45 -11.81 -4.06 -22.79
CA THR A 45 -10.63 -3.61 -22.03
C THR A 45 -10.00 -4.82 -21.35
N ALA A 46 -8.73 -5.07 -21.64
CA ALA A 46 -7.95 -6.09 -20.95
C ALA A 46 -7.66 -5.64 -19.51
N PHE A 47 -7.92 -6.50 -18.53
CA PHE A 47 -7.50 -6.32 -17.15
C PHE A 47 -6.43 -7.36 -16.84
N GLY A 48 -5.21 -6.90 -16.58
CA GLY A 48 -4.03 -7.73 -16.41
C GLY A 48 -3.65 -8.01 -14.97
N ALA A 49 -2.62 -8.84 -14.81
CA ALA A 49 -2.08 -9.20 -13.50
C ALA A 49 -1.53 -7.99 -12.72
N GLY A 50 -0.94 -7.02 -13.41
CA GLY A 50 -0.45 -5.79 -12.81
C GLY A 50 -1.59 -4.91 -12.29
N ASP A 51 -2.68 -4.79 -13.06
CA ASP A 51 -3.87 -4.04 -12.65
C ASP A 51 -4.52 -4.65 -11.40
N PHE A 52 -4.55 -5.99 -11.34
CA PHE A 52 -5.02 -6.71 -10.17
C PHE A 52 -4.19 -6.40 -8.92
N LEU A 53 -2.86 -6.44 -9.01
CA LEU A 53 -1.98 -6.15 -7.88
C LEU A 53 -2.11 -4.70 -7.40
N VAL A 54 -2.22 -3.74 -8.31
CA VAL A 54 -2.46 -2.33 -7.96
C VAL A 54 -3.81 -2.19 -7.27
N GLY A 55 -4.87 -2.80 -7.80
CA GLY A 55 -6.19 -2.80 -7.19
C GLY A 55 -6.18 -3.40 -5.77
N LEU A 56 -5.48 -4.53 -5.58
CA LEU A 56 -5.29 -5.13 -4.26
C LEU A 56 -4.53 -4.18 -3.32
N GLY A 57 -3.47 -3.53 -3.81
CA GLY A 57 -2.72 -2.53 -3.05
C GLY A 57 -3.59 -1.37 -2.57
N ILE A 58 -4.50 -0.86 -3.41
CA ILE A 58 -5.44 0.20 -3.02
C ILE A 58 -6.35 -0.25 -1.88
N VAL A 59 -6.93 -1.46 -1.99
CA VAL A 59 -7.81 -2.01 -0.95
C VAL A 59 -7.07 -2.20 0.37
N LEU A 60 -5.83 -2.70 0.31
CA LEU A 60 -5.00 -2.91 1.48
C LEU A 60 -4.54 -1.59 2.12
N LEU A 61 -4.19 -0.59 1.32
CA LEU A 61 -3.90 0.76 1.80
C LEU A 61 -5.11 1.35 2.54
N PHE A 62 -6.32 1.19 2.00
CA PHE A 62 -7.53 1.64 2.67
C PHE A 62 -7.71 0.98 4.04
N ALA A 63 -7.50 -0.34 4.12
CA ALA A 63 -7.53 -1.06 5.39
C ALA A 63 -6.47 -0.55 6.38
N GLU A 64 -5.27 -0.21 5.90
CA GLU A 64 -4.18 0.35 6.71
C GLU A 64 -4.55 1.72 7.30
N ILE A 65 -5.16 2.60 6.50
CA ILE A 65 -5.66 3.90 6.96
C ILE A 65 -6.73 3.72 8.05
N LEU A 66 -7.69 2.80 7.87
CA LEU A 66 -8.70 2.52 8.88
C LEU A 66 -8.07 2.00 10.18
N LYS A 67 -7.05 1.15 10.08
CA LYS A 67 -6.30 0.62 11.22
C LYS A 67 -5.59 1.74 11.99
N ALA A 68 -4.92 2.65 11.28
CA ALA A 68 -4.21 3.78 11.86
C ALA A 68 -5.11 4.69 12.72
N THR A 69 -6.40 4.78 12.40
CA THR A 69 -7.35 5.61 13.18
C THR A 69 -7.66 5.08 14.59
N ARG A 70 -7.37 3.80 14.87
CA ARG A 70 -7.75 3.12 16.13
C ARG A 70 -6.60 2.92 17.12
N LEU A 71 -5.35 3.00 16.68
CA LEU A 71 -4.17 2.54 17.43
C LEU A 71 -3.25 3.70 17.88
N SER A 72 -3.63 4.49 18.89
CA SER A 72 -2.78 5.62 19.37
C SER A 72 -1.45 5.20 20.02
N LYS A 73 -1.40 4.08 20.75
CA LYS A 73 -0.21 3.71 21.56
C LYS A 73 0.93 3.06 20.76
N THR A 74 0.68 2.64 19.53
CA THR A 74 1.64 1.89 18.69
C THR A 74 1.92 2.55 17.35
N ALA A 75 1.41 3.77 17.13
CA ALA A 75 1.57 4.53 15.89
C ALA A 75 3.03 4.68 15.42
N VAL A 76 3.99 4.76 16.36
CA VAL A 76 5.42 4.86 16.03
C VAL A 76 5.94 3.58 15.36
N ILE A 77 5.57 2.40 15.86
CA ILE A 77 6.02 1.12 15.31
C ILE A 77 5.41 0.90 13.93
N ASP A 78 4.11 1.15 13.79
CA ASP A 78 3.41 1.03 12.51
C ASP A 78 4.07 1.94 11.46
N HIS A 79 4.37 3.19 11.84
CA HIS A 79 5.05 4.13 10.97
C HIS A 79 6.47 3.67 10.56
N MET A 80 7.27 3.18 11.50
CA MET A 80 8.62 2.66 11.20
C MET A 80 8.56 1.47 10.24
N LEU A 81 7.59 0.57 10.41
CA LEU A 81 7.42 -0.59 9.55
C LEU A 81 6.98 -0.17 8.13
N SER A 82 6.01 0.74 7.99
CA SER A 82 5.63 1.30 6.68
C SER A 82 6.80 2.03 5.99
N THR A 83 7.66 2.70 6.78
CA THR A 83 8.89 3.33 6.25
C THR A 83 9.85 2.31 5.67
N VAL A 84 10.08 1.20 6.38
CA VAL A 84 10.92 0.11 5.88
C VAL A 84 10.34 -0.46 4.58
N VAL A 85 9.04 -0.71 4.54
CA VAL A 85 8.36 -1.24 3.34
C VAL A 85 8.51 -0.29 2.15
N PHE A 86 8.30 1.01 2.36
CA PHE A 86 8.51 2.01 1.32
C PHE A 86 9.96 2.05 0.82
N ILE A 87 10.95 1.95 1.74
CA ILE A 87 12.36 1.89 1.36
C ILE A 87 12.65 0.64 0.51
N VAL A 88 12.09 -0.52 0.86
CA VAL A 88 12.28 -1.74 0.06
C VAL A 88 11.68 -1.57 -1.33
N PHE A 89 10.45 -1.03 -1.45
CA PHE A 89 9.88 -0.68 -2.75
C PHE A 89 10.80 0.25 -3.55
N LEU A 90 11.32 1.31 -2.94
CA LEU A 90 12.19 2.26 -3.62
C LEU A 90 13.50 1.64 -4.10
N VAL A 91 14.14 0.83 -3.24
CA VAL A 91 15.39 0.13 -3.57
C VAL A 91 15.15 -0.87 -4.68
N GLU A 92 14.09 -1.68 -4.60
CA GLU A 92 13.77 -2.64 -5.65
C GLU A 92 13.47 -1.94 -6.99
N LEU A 93 12.73 -0.83 -6.99
CA LEU A 93 12.42 -0.07 -8.20
C LEU A 93 13.69 0.42 -8.93
N ILE A 94 14.74 0.76 -8.18
CA ILE A 94 16.00 1.28 -8.74
C ILE A 94 16.97 0.15 -9.13
N VAL A 95 17.00 -0.93 -8.33
CA VAL A 95 18.05 -1.97 -8.42
C VAL A 95 17.59 -3.21 -9.20
N VAL A 96 16.31 -3.57 -9.13
CA VAL A 96 15.78 -4.81 -9.71
C VAL A 96 15.18 -4.53 -11.08
N ALA A 97 15.77 -5.11 -12.13
CA ALA A 97 15.34 -4.88 -13.51
C ALA A 97 13.84 -5.20 -13.74
N GLY A 98 13.34 -6.30 -13.17
CA GLY A 98 11.92 -6.68 -13.27
C GLY A 98 10.96 -5.82 -12.45
N ALA A 99 11.46 -4.91 -11.61
CA ALA A 99 10.67 -3.93 -10.87
C ALA A 99 10.52 -2.60 -11.64
N GLY A 100 11.15 -2.44 -12.81
CA GLY A 100 11.06 -1.25 -13.65
C GLY A 100 9.73 -1.11 -14.42
N THR A 101 8.60 -1.53 -13.85
CA THR A 101 7.29 -1.57 -14.52
C THR A 101 6.35 -0.48 -14.01
N ALA A 102 5.38 -0.08 -14.83
CA ALA A 102 4.34 0.86 -14.40
C ALA A 102 3.57 0.35 -13.17
N THR A 103 3.31 -0.97 -13.11
CA THR A 103 2.70 -1.64 -11.95
C THR A 103 3.50 -1.39 -10.68
N PHE A 104 4.81 -1.67 -10.70
CA PHE A 104 5.64 -1.53 -9.50
C PHE A 104 5.83 -0.07 -9.07
N ILE A 105 5.88 0.87 -10.03
CA ILE A 105 5.86 2.31 -9.75
C ILE A 105 4.59 2.69 -9.00
N LEU A 106 3.41 2.24 -9.46
CA LEU A 106 2.14 2.52 -8.78
C LEU A 106 2.11 1.91 -7.38
N LEU A 107 2.60 0.68 -7.19
CA LEU A 107 2.71 0.06 -5.87
C LEU A 107 3.66 0.83 -4.95
N THR A 108 4.78 1.32 -5.48
CA THR A 108 5.71 2.20 -4.75
C THR A 108 5.01 3.48 -4.31
N LEU A 109 4.23 4.11 -5.20
CA LEU A 109 3.43 5.30 -4.84
C LEU A 109 2.38 5.01 -3.77
N LEU A 110 1.71 3.84 -3.81
CA LEU A 110 0.79 3.44 -2.75
C LEU A 110 1.52 3.31 -1.41
N SER A 111 2.74 2.76 -1.39
CA SER A 111 3.55 2.67 -0.16
C SER A 111 4.06 4.03 0.33
N LEU A 112 4.28 4.99 -0.57
CA LEU A 112 4.56 6.37 -0.20
C LEU A 112 3.33 7.04 0.43
N ILE A 113 2.14 6.80 -0.11
CA ILE A 113 0.89 7.32 0.47
C ILE A 113 0.68 6.74 1.87
N ASP A 114 0.96 5.44 2.07
CA ASP A 114 0.88 4.80 3.39
C ASP A 114 1.79 5.49 4.42
N LEU A 115 3.05 5.74 4.05
CA LEU A 115 4.02 6.43 4.87
C LEU A 115 3.51 7.81 5.34
N ILE A 116 2.95 8.59 4.41
CA ILE A 116 2.42 9.94 4.67
C ILE A 116 1.16 9.87 5.53
N ALA A 117 0.26 8.92 5.23
CA ALA A 117 -0.99 8.73 5.97
C ALA A 117 -0.71 8.34 7.43
N GLY A 118 0.23 7.42 7.67
CA GLY A 118 0.64 7.00 9.01
C GLY A 118 1.09 8.18 9.89
N PHE A 119 1.93 9.07 9.35
CA PHE A 119 2.33 10.30 10.06
C PHE A 119 1.15 11.24 10.32
N THR A 120 0.30 11.44 9.31
CA THR A 120 -0.81 12.39 9.38
C THR A 120 -1.80 12.01 10.48
N VAL A 121 -2.14 10.71 10.59
CA VAL A 121 -3.06 10.21 11.62
C VAL A 121 -2.45 10.27 13.02
N SER A 122 -1.15 9.98 13.16
CA SER A 122 -0.46 10.11 14.45
C SER A 122 -0.47 11.56 14.98
N ILE A 123 -0.30 12.55 14.10
CA ILE A 123 -0.34 13.97 14.50
C ILE A 123 -1.77 14.38 14.87
N ALA A 124 -2.77 13.96 14.09
CA ALA A 124 -4.16 14.28 14.34
C ALA A 124 -4.67 13.73 15.69
N THR A 125 -4.29 12.49 16.02
CA THR A 125 -4.66 11.86 17.30
C THR A 125 -4.00 12.57 18.49
N ALA A 126 -2.71 12.89 18.40
CA ALA A 126 -2.01 13.66 19.44
C ALA A 126 -2.65 15.04 19.68
N ARG A 127 -3.05 15.75 18.62
CA ARG A 127 -3.76 17.05 18.74
C ARG A 127 -5.11 16.93 19.44
N ARG A 128 -5.87 15.87 19.14
CA ARG A 128 -7.18 15.62 19.78
C ARG A 128 -7.01 15.33 21.27
N ASP A 129 -6.01 14.55 21.65
CA ASP A 129 -5.74 14.20 23.05
C ASP A 129 -5.36 15.46 23.87
N LEU A 130 -4.62 16.42 23.27
CA LEU A 130 -4.32 17.71 23.90
C LEU A 130 -5.55 18.60 24.09
N ALA A 131 -6.48 18.62 23.13
CA ALA A 131 -7.71 19.41 23.22
C ALA A 131 -8.63 18.94 24.36
N ILE A 132 -8.73 17.62 24.57
CA ILE A 132 -9.56 17.04 25.65
C ILE A 132 -8.91 17.26 27.03
N GLY A 133 -7.58 17.26 27.12
CA GLY A 133 -6.86 17.54 28.37
C GLY A 133 -6.92 19.00 28.84
N GLY A 134 -7.17 19.95 27.93
CA GLY A 134 -7.26 21.38 28.25
C GLY A 134 -8.62 21.82 28.83
N ASP A 135 -9.70 21.08 28.56
CA ASP A 135 -11.06 21.44 28.95
C ASP A 135 -11.42 21.01 30.39
N GLY A 136 -10.55 20.23 31.05
CA GLY A 136 -10.70 19.80 32.45
C GLY A 136 -9.90 20.63 33.45
N ALA A 137 -9.24 21.70 33.02
CA ALA A 137 -8.33 22.52 33.83
C ALA A 137 -8.84 23.93 34.13
N ASN A 138 -10.10 24.24 33.80
CA ASN A 138 -10.76 25.53 34.10
C ASN A 138 -11.99 25.33 34.99
#